data_AF-A0A961UXI2-F1
#
_entry.id   AF-A0A961UXI2-F1
#
_cell.length_a   1.000
_cell.length_b   1.000
_cell.length_c   1.000
_cell.angle_alpha   90.00
_cell.angle_beta   90.00
_cell.angle_gamma   90.00
#
_symmetry.space_group_name_H-M   'P 1'
#
loop_
_entity.id
_entity.type
_entity.pdbx_description
1 polymer ?
#
loop_
_entity_poly.entity_id
_entity_poly.type
_entity_poly.pdbx_seq_one_letter_code
_entity_poly.pdbx_strand_id
1 'polypeptide(L)'
;MANKLSMPVLYGICMGLGLAVMGQSSNPRPSFKPELVQCFRSAAASPISTGESASKMIKASVARRAARDAARACQSGWCDSRTRYNMNYSLAHYLAERRAVTTDLYRSEGDAGLAKAAQLFSTPDDVKLASDTASLYAKGRLDPAELHDERDALALVMMKSADSFKPCVALHRSSPNVAPYVY
;
A
#
# COMPACT_ATOMS: atom_id res chain seq x y z
N MET A 1 -4.50 -10.49 55.62
CA MET A 1 -4.91 -9.16 56.13
C MET A 1 -4.09 -8.12 55.41
N ALA A 2 -4.69 -7.31 54.53
CA ALA A 2 -4.00 -6.23 53.84
C ALA A 2 -4.68 -4.91 54.22
N ASN A 3 -3.92 -3.99 54.80
CA ASN A 3 -4.32 -2.61 55.08
C ASN A 3 -3.38 -1.72 54.23
N LYS A 4 -3.95 -0.93 53.31
CA LYS A 4 -3.97 0.56 53.29
C LYS A 4 -2.58 1.22 53.35
N LEU A 5 -2.22 2.23 52.56
CA LEU A 5 -2.97 3.29 51.86
C LEU A 5 -1.92 4.10 51.05
N SER A 6 -2.30 4.65 49.89
CA SER A 6 -1.90 5.99 49.42
C SER A 6 -2.77 6.40 48.22
N MET A 7 -3.76 7.23 48.51
CA MET A 7 -4.58 8.06 47.61
C MET A 7 -4.05 9.52 47.73
N PRO A 8 -4.60 10.58 47.09
CA PRO A 8 -5.58 10.73 45.99
C PRO A 8 -5.06 11.73 44.91
N VAL A 9 -5.78 12.18 43.87
CA VAL A 9 -6.78 13.28 43.87
C VAL A 9 -7.56 13.28 42.54
N LEU A 10 -8.90 13.30 42.69
CA LEU A 10 -9.94 13.56 41.68
C LEU A 10 -10.04 15.04 41.32
N TYR A 11 -10.40 15.35 40.07
CA TYR A 11 -11.38 16.37 39.65
C TYR A 11 -11.80 15.95 38.21
N GLY A 12 -13.01 15.47 37.92
CA GLY A 12 -14.30 16.17 38.01
C GLY A 12 -14.67 16.71 36.60
N ILE A 13 -15.84 16.57 35.98
CA ILE A 13 -17.23 16.32 36.41
C ILE A 13 -18.02 15.86 35.16
N CYS A 14 -18.92 14.88 35.32
CA CYS A 14 -20.10 14.67 34.48
C CYS A 14 -21.26 15.50 35.06
N MET A 15 -21.96 16.32 34.25
CA MET A 15 -23.33 16.77 34.53
C MET A 15 -24.01 17.21 33.22
N GLY A 16 -25.22 16.70 32.98
CA GLY A 16 -26.07 17.13 31.88
C GLY A 16 -27.18 16.16 31.51
N LEU A 17 -27.96 15.70 32.49
CA LEU A 17 -29.19 14.95 32.30
C LEU A 17 -30.36 15.94 32.37
N GLY A 18 -31.15 16.08 31.30
CA GLY A 18 -32.46 16.73 31.36
C GLY A 18 -32.85 17.55 30.14
N LEU A 19 -33.56 16.93 29.19
CA LEU A 19 -34.92 17.33 28.78
C LEU A 19 -35.36 16.45 27.60
N ALA A 20 -36.35 15.60 27.86
CA ALA A 20 -37.15 15.00 26.81
C ALA A 20 -37.94 16.11 26.12
N VAL A 21 -37.62 16.38 24.86
CA VAL A 21 -38.55 17.02 23.92
C VAL A 21 -38.78 15.99 22.81
N MET A 22 -39.99 15.42 22.79
CA MET A 22 -40.50 14.80 21.58
C MET A 22 -40.56 15.87 20.49
N GLY A 23 -39.71 15.73 19.47
CA GLY A 23 -39.74 16.50 18.24
C GLY A 23 -39.58 15.55 17.07
N GLN A 24 -40.66 15.35 16.32
CA GLN A 24 -40.70 14.55 15.11
C GLN A 24 -39.71 15.08 14.05
N SER A 25 -39.22 14.15 13.21
CA SER A 25 -38.72 14.39 11.84
C SER A 25 -37.42 15.19 11.69
N SER A 26 -36.34 14.49 11.32
CA SER A 26 -35.81 14.54 9.94
C SER A 26 -34.40 13.92 9.85
N ASN A 27 -34.30 12.90 9.00
CA ASN A 27 -33.11 12.32 8.38
C ASN A 27 -31.92 11.88 9.25
N PRO A 28 -31.55 10.58 9.26
CA PRO A 28 -30.23 10.18 9.74
C PRO A 28 -29.19 10.85 8.83
N ARG A 29 -28.45 11.83 9.38
CA ARG A 29 -27.23 12.32 8.72
C ARG A 29 -26.30 11.11 8.53
N PRO A 30 -25.81 10.82 7.32
CA PRO A 30 -24.82 9.78 7.15
C PRO A 30 -23.58 10.16 7.96
N SER A 31 -23.24 9.32 8.93
CA SER A 31 -21.96 9.37 9.63
C SER A 31 -20.86 9.16 8.58
N PHE A 32 -20.20 10.25 8.17
CA PHE A 32 -19.04 10.20 7.29
C PHE A 32 -17.87 9.57 8.06
N LYS A 33 -17.68 8.26 7.89
CA LYS A 33 -16.40 7.61 8.19
C LYS A 33 -15.66 7.55 6.87
N PRO A 34 -14.69 8.44 6.60
CA PRO A 34 -13.85 8.28 5.42
C PRO A 34 -13.10 6.97 5.59
N GLU A 35 -13.45 5.96 4.80
CA GLU A 35 -12.61 4.78 4.66
C GLU A 35 -11.32 5.26 4.00
N LEU A 36 -10.22 5.28 4.75
CA LEU A 36 -8.92 5.68 4.21
C LEU A 36 -8.44 4.58 3.26
N VAL A 37 -8.63 4.80 1.96
CA VAL A 37 -8.18 3.84 0.96
C VAL A 37 -6.81 4.26 0.43
N GLN A 38 -5.86 3.34 0.54
CA GLN A 38 -4.46 3.56 0.23
C GLN A 38 -4.18 3.27 -1.25
N CYS A 39 -3.39 4.12 -1.89
CA CYS A 39 -3.08 4.05 -3.33
C CYS A 39 -1.69 4.62 -3.63
N PHE A 40 -1.20 4.36 -4.84
CA PHE A 40 0.00 5.01 -5.36
C PHE A 40 -0.36 6.16 -6.31
N ARG A 41 0.48 7.19 -6.35
CA ARG A 41 0.36 8.27 -7.34
C ARG A 41 0.65 7.73 -8.73
N SER A 42 -0.26 7.93 -9.69
CA SER A 42 -0.03 7.56 -11.09
C SER A 42 0.26 8.81 -11.91
N ALA A 43 1.32 8.79 -12.73
CA ALA A 43 1.55 9.84 -13.73
C ALA A 43 0.59 9.66 -14.91
N ALA A 44 0.14 10.77 -15.51
CA ALA A 44 -0.55 10.71 -16.80
C ALA A 44 0.40 10.08 -17.83
N ALA A 45 0.00 8.97 -18.44
CA ALA A 45 0.80 8.30 -19.46
C ALA A 45 -0.09 7.94 -20.66
N SER A 46 0.54 7.92 -21.83
CA SER A 46 -0.08 7.77 -23.15
C SER A 46 -0.74 6.40 -23.34
N PRO A 47 -1.73 6.27 -24.25
CA PRO A 47 -2.35 4.99 -24.59
C PRO A 47 -1.32 4.02 -25.21
N ILE A 48 -1.49 2.73 -24.94
CA ILE A 48 -0.51 1.67 -25.22
C ILE A 48 -1.14 0.56 -26.06
N SER A 49 -0.33 -0.05 -26.94
CA SER A 49 -0.74 -1.15 -27.81
C SER A 49 -0.63 -2.54 -27.15
N THR A 50 -1.33 -3.54 -27.67
CA THR A 50 -1.38 -4.92 -27.14
C THR A 50 -0.01 -5.62 -27.11
N GLY A 51 0.86 -5.41 -28.11
CA GLY A 51 2.21 -5.98 -28.13
C GLY A 51 3.13 -5.40 -27.05
N GLU A 52 2.91 -4.15 -26.69
CA GLU A 52 3.63 -3.46 -25.62
C GLU A 52 3.19 -3.97 -24.23
N SER A 53 1.93 -4.38 -24.08
CA SER A 53 1.44 -5.00 -22.84
C SER A 53 2.10 -6.35 -22.54
N ALA A 54 2.29 -7.22 -23.55
CA ALA A 54 2.99 -8.48 -23.37
C ALA A 54 4.46 -8.28 -23.02
N SER A 55 5.12 -7.33 -23.67
CA SER A 55 6.50 -6.93 -23.35
C SER A 55 6.64 -6.45 -21.90
N LYS A 56 5.70 -5.63 -21.42
CA LYS A 56 5.68 -5.13 -20.03
C LYS A 56 5.47 -6.25 -19.00
N MET A 57 4.61 -7.24 -19.27
CA MET A 57 4.46 -8.40 -18.38
C MET A 57 5.75 -9.21 -18.24
N ILE A 58 6.47 -9.42 -19.36
CA ILE A 58 7.78 -10.09 -19.34
C ILE A 58 8.78 -9.27 -18.54
N LYS A 59 8.87 -7.95 -18.77
CA LYS A 59 9.75 -7.05 -18.02
C LYS A 59 9.46 -7.07 -16.52
N ALA A 60 8.19 -7.01 -16.13
CA ALA A 60 7.78 -7.10 -14.73
C ALA A 60 8.21 -8.43 -14.07
N SER A 61 8.10 -9.56 -14.79
CA SER A 61 8.54 -10.86 -14.28
C SER A 61 10.06 -10.96 -14.11
N VAL A 62 10.82 -10.38 -15.04
CA VAL A 62 12.30 -10.31 -14.98
C VAL A 62 12.73 -9.41 -13.82
N ALA A 63 12.09 -8.24 -13.68
CA ALA A 63 12.33 -7.31 -12.60
C ALA A 63 12.02 -7.93 -11.23
N ARG A 64 10.92 -8.69 -11.12
CA ARG A 64 10.57 -9.42 -9.89
C ARG A 64 11.65 -10.42 -9.50
N ARG A 65 12.16 -11.20 -10.45
CA ARG A 65 13.23 -12.16 -10.20
C ARG A 65 14.51 -11.45 -9.72
N ALA A 66 14.92 -10.39 -10.42
CA ALA A 66 16.08 -9.59 -10.03
C ALA A 66 15.94 -8.99 -8.62
N ALA A 67 14.76 -8.43 -8.30
CA ALA A 67 14.45 -7.91 -6.97
C ALA A 67 14.53 -8.98 -5.88
N ARG A 68 14.01 -10.18 -6.16
CA ARG A 68 14.11 -11.32 -5.24
C ARG A 68 15.53 -11.77 -5.00
N ASP A 69 16.32 -11.90 -6.05
CA ASP A 69 17.72 -12.34 -5.94
C ASP A 69 18.55 -11.31 -5.16
N ALA A 70 18.32 -10.02 -5.40
CA ALA A 70 18.98 -8.94 -4.67
C ALA A 70 18.53 -8.87 -3.19
N ALA A 71 17.24 -9.03 -2.90
CA ALA A 71 16.72 -9.11 -1.54
C ALA A 71 17.32 -10.31 -0.77
N ARG A 72 17.39 -11.48 -1.43
CA ARG A 72 18.00 -12.69 -0.86
C ARG A 72 19.49 -12.48 -0.53
N ALA A 73 20.23 -11.77 -1.36
CA ALA A 73 21.63 -11.43 -1.08
C ALA A 73 21.75 -10.68 0.27
N CYS A 74 20.92 -9.67 0.50
CA CYS A 74 20.88 -8.91 1.76
C CYS A 74 20.35 -9.70 2.97
N GLN A 75 19.59 -10.79 2.76
CA GLN A 75 19.15 -11.67 3.84
C GLN A 75 20.24 -12.59 4.38
N SER A 76 21.23 -12.96 3.55
CA SER A 76 22.27 -13.95 3.88
C SER A 76 23.24 -13.54 5.00
N GLY A 77 23.07 -12.34 5.57
CA GLY A 77 23.84 -11.82 6.70
C GLY A 77 24.76 -10.67 6.33
N TRP A 78 25.12 -10.56 5.04
CA TRP A 78 25.96 -9.51 4.51
C TRP A 78 25.17 -8.65 3.53
N CYS A 79 24.88 -7.41 3.94
CA CYS A 79 24.21 -6.40 3.11
C CYS A 79 25.07 -5.14 3.13
N ASP A 80 26.24 -5.24 2.50
CA ASP A 80 27.16 -4.12 2.32
C ASP A 80 26.53 -3.04 1.42
N SER A 81 27.21 -1.90 1.28
CA SER A 81 26.69 -0.75 0.52
C SER A 81 26.38 -1.11 -0.93
N ARG A 82 27.19 -1.96 -1.57
CA ARG A 82 26.97 -2.39 -2.96
C ARG A 82 25.77 -3.31 -3.10
N THR A 83 25.64 -4.28 -2.21
CA THR A 83 24.51 -5.24 -2.19
C THR A 83 23.21 -4.50 -1.89
N ARG A 84 23.24 -3.55 -0.95
CA ARG A 84 22.10 -2.68 -0.64
C ARG A 84 21.70 -1.80 -1.82
N TYR A 85 22.66 -1.18 -2.49
CA TYR A 85 22.39 -0.41 -3.71
C TYR A 85 21.71 -1.27 -4.79
N ASN A 86 22.24 -2.47 -5.05
CA ASN A 86 21.66 -3.39 -6.04
C ASN A 86 20.25 -3.83 -5.64
N MET A 87 20.01 -4.07 -4.34
CA MET A 87 18.71 -4.38 -3.79
C MET A 87 17.71 -3.25 -4.01
N ASN A 88 18.05 -2.02 -3.60
CA ASN A 88 17.19 -0.84 -3.75
C ASN A 88 16.88 -0.57 -5.22
N TYR A 89 17.89 -0.63 -6.09
CA TYR A 89 17.72 -0.47 -7.54
C TYR A 89 16.77 -1.52 -8.12
N SER A 90 16.97 -2.80 -7.78
CA SER A 90 16.15 -3.89 -8.33
C SER A 90 14.71 -3.83 -7.81
N LEU A 91 14.53 -3.47 -6.53
CA LEU A 91 13.21 -3.23 -5.95
C LEU A 91 12.49 -2.05 -6.61
N ALA A 92 13.17 -0.92 -6.77
CA ALA A 92 12.59 0.26 -7.43
C ALA A 92 12.18 -0.08 -8.87
N HIS A 93 13.02 -0.80 -9.62
CA HIS A 93 12.68 -1.23 -10.98
C HIS A 93 11.45 -2.15 -11.01
N TYR A 94 11.34 -3.12 -10.09
CA TYR A 94 10.15 -3.98 -10.01
C TYR A 94 8.89 -3.18 -9.66
N LEU A 95 8.96 -2.26 -8.71
CA LEU A 95 7.83 -1.42 -8.29
C LEU A 95 7.36 -0.51 -9.43
N ALA A 96 8.29 0.09 -10.16
CA ALA A 96 8.00 0.91 -11.34
C ALA A 96 7.28 0.10 -12.43
N GLU A 97 7.78 -1.10 -12.76
CA GLU A 97 7.13 -2.01 -13.72
C GLU A 97 5.73 -2.44 -13.26
N ARG A 98 5.57 -2.75 -11.97
CA ARG A 98 4.27 -3.10 -11.39
C ARG A 98 3.28 -1.94 -11.48
N ARG A 99 3.70 -0.70 -11.19
CA ARG A 99 2.87 0.51 -11.34
C ARG A 99 2.48 0.73 -12.79
N ALA A 100 3.42 0.58 -13.72
CA ALA A 100 3.17 0.74 -15.14
C ALA A 100 2.11 -0.26 -15.62
N VAL A 101 2.35 -1.56 -15.41
CA VAL A 101 1.40 -2.63 -15.80
C VAL A 101 0.03 -2.43 -15.17
N THR A 102 -0.04 -2.12 -13.88
CA THR A 102 -1.31 -1.91 -13.18
C THR A 102 -2.06 -0.68 -13.72
N THR A 103 -1.35 0.42 -13.96
CA THR A 103 -1.94 1.65 -14.52
C THR A 103 -2.46 1.39 -15.94
N ASP A 104 -1.70 0.66 -16.74
CA ASP A 104 -2.04 0.39 -18.14
C ASP A 104 -3.27 -0.51 -18.23
N LEU A 105 -3.33 -1.59 -17.43
CA LEU A 105 -4.49 -2.46 -17.36
C LEU A 105 -5.74 -1.72 -16.88
N TYR A 106 -5.61 -0.85 -15.85
CA TYR A 106 -6.73 -0.03 -15.41
C TYR A 106 -7.21 0.93 -16.49
N ARG A 107 -6.31 1.52 -17.29
CA ARG A 107 -6.70 2.41 -18.39
C ARG A 107 -7.42 1.66 -19.51
N SER A 108 -6.95 0.47 -19.87
CA SER A 108 -7.53 -0.30 -20.97
C SER A 108 -8.84 -0.98 -20.59
N GLU A 109 -9.00 -1.41 -19.34
CA GLU A 109 -10.10 -2.30 -18.93
C GLU A 109 -10.85 -1.86 -17.66
N GLY A 110 -10.51 -0.73 -17.07
CA GLY A 110 -11.11 -0.27 -15.82
C GLY A 110 -10.87 -1.25 -14.66
N ASP A 111 -11.88 -1.49 -13.84
CA ASP A 111 -11.78 -2.36 -12.66
C ASP A 111 -11.45 -3.82 -13.01
N ALA A 112 -11.88 -4.31 -14.18
CA ALA A 112 -11.49 -5.62 -14.68
C ALA A 112 -9.96 -5.72 -14.91
N GLY A 113 -9.35 -4.62 -15.35
CA GLY A 113 -7.90 -4.49 -15.48
C GLY A 113 -7.18 -4.53 -14.13
N LEU A 114 -7.75 -3.94 -13.08
CA LEU A 114 -7.19 -4.02 -11.73
C LEU A 114 -7.25 -5.45 -11.18
N ALA A 115 -8.35 -6.18 -11.43
CA ALA A 115 -8.47 -7.58 -11.05
C ALA A 115 -7.42 -8.45 -11.79
N LYS A 116 -7.19 -8.19 -13.08
CA LYS A 116 -6.13 -8.84 -13.86
C LYS A 116 -4.74 -8.51 -13.31
N ALA A 117 -4.46 -7.25 -12.99
CA ALA A 117 -3.20 -6.84 -12.39
C ALA A 117 -2.96 -7.56 -11.06
N ALA A 118 -3.98 -7.62 -10.20
CA ALA A 118 -3.90 -8.34 -8.93
C ALA A 118 -3.56 -9.82 -9.13
N GLN A 119 -4.18 -10.50 -10.11
CA GLN A 119 -3.85 -11.89 -10.44
C GLN A 119 -2.40 -12.05 -10.93
N LEU A 120 -1.92 -11.16 -11.80
CA LEU A 120 -0.54 -11.18 -12.32
C LEU A 120 0.53 -11.00 -11.23
N PHE A 121 0.22 -10.22 -10.19
CA PHE A 121 1.12 -9.89 -9.08
C PHE A 121 0.79 -10.61 -7.76
N SER A 122 0.03 -11.71 -7.83
CA SER A 122 -0.26 -12.60 -6.68
C SER A 122 0.46 -13.95 -6.78
N THR A 123 1.62 -13.99 -7.45
CA THR A 123 2.37 -15.24 -7.58
C THR A 123 3.10 -15.58 -6.26
N PRO A 124 3.52 -16.85 -6.05
CA PRO A 124 4.36 -17.20 -4.91
C PRO A 124 5.63 -16.34 -4.78
N ASP A 125 6.18 -15.87 -5.90
CA ASP A 125 7.33 -14.97 -5.91
C ASP A 125 6.98 -13.58 -5.37
N ASP A 126 5.80 -13.05 -5.68
CA ASP A 126 5.34 -11.75 -5.16
C ASP A 126 5.12 -11.84 -3.65
N VAL A 127 4.48 -12.91 -3.17
CA VAL A 127 4.27 -13.16 -1.73
C VAL A 127 5.61 -13.29 -1.00
N LYS A 128 6.54 -14.03 -1.59
CA LYS A 128 7.88 -14.19 -1.02
C LYS A 128 8.64 -12.85 -1.01
N LEU A 129 8.57 -12.06 -2.08
CA LEU A 129 9.22 -10.75 -2.15
C LEU A 129 8.65 -9.77 -1.11
N ALA A 130 7.33 -9.75 -0.91
CA ALA A 130 6.68 -8.96 0.14
C ALA A 130 7.15 -9.36 1.55
N SER A 131 7.21 -10.66 1.83
CA SER A 131 7.73 -11.18 3.10
C SER A 131 9.23 -10.85 3.29
N ASP A 132 10.03 -11.01 2.23
CA ASP A 132 11.47 -10.75 2.26
C ASP A 132 11.77 -9.27 2.53
N THR A 133 11.04 -8.36 1.86
CA THR A 133 11.17 -6.91 2.05
C THR A 133 10.69 -6.45 3.43
N ALA A 134 9.57 -6.99 3.93
CA ALA A 134 9.12 -6.75 5.30
C ALA A 134 10.16 -7.19 6.35
N SER A 135 10.79 -8.35 6.15
CA SER A 135 11.87 -8.83 7.04
C SER A 135 13.12 -7.95 6.98
N LEU A 136 13.50 -7.48 5.79
CA LEU A 136 14.65 -6.59 5.60
C LEU A 136 14.42 -5.22 6.25
N TYR A 137 13.21 -4.68 6.13
CA TYR A 137 12.81 -3.44 6.81
C TYR A 137 12.89 -3.59 8.34
N ALA A 138 12.30 -4.65 8.89
CA ALA A 138 12.34 -4.92 10.34
C ALA A 138 13.78 -5.09 10.89
N LYS A 139 14.73 -5.49 10.03
CA LYS A 139 16.16 -5.63 10.37
C LYS A 139 16.97 -4.35 10.11
N GLY A 140 16.36 -3.25 9.67
CA GLY A 140 17.05 -2.01 9.30
C GLY A 140 17.96 -2.15 8.08
N ARG A 141 17.72 -3.15 7.23
CA ARG A 141 18.52 -3.43 6.02
C ARG A 141 17.89 -2.87 4.75
N LEU A 142 16.63 -2.45 4.83
CA LEU A 142 15.88 -1.78 3.79
C LEU A 142 15.29 -0.51 4.40
N ASP A 143 15.60 0.64 3.83
CA ASP A 143 14.97 1.92 4.17
C ASP A 143 14.11 2.39 2.98
N PRO A 144 12.77 2.46 3.13
CA PRO A 144 11.90 2.98 2.09
C PRO A 144 12.25 4.39 1.62
N ALA A 145 12.90 5.21 2.46
CA ALA A 145 13.36 6.54 2.07
C ALA A 145 14.46 6.51 1.00
N GLU A 146 15.22 5.42 0.90
CA GLU A 146 16.22 5.20 -0.16
C GLU A 146 15.59 4.85 -1.52
N LEU A 147 14.27 4.56 -1.55
CA LEU A 147 13.49 4.29 -2.76
C LEU A 147 12.59 5.49 -3.12
N HIS A 148 13.15 6.69 -3.16
CA HIS A 148 12.43 7.98 -3.33
C HIS A 148 11.11 7.92 -4.11
N ASP A 149 11.16 7.60 -5.41
CA ASP A 149 9.98 7.62 -6.31
C ASP A 149 9.01 6.45 -6.09
N GLU A 150 9.46 5.41 -5.39
CA GLU A 150 8.78 4.13 -5.21
C GLU A 150 8.47 3.80 -3.74
N ARG A 151 8.70 4.75 -2.83
CA ARG A 151 8.44 4.60 -1.39
C ARG A 151 7.01 4.12 -1.13
N ASP A 152 6.04 4.79 -1.74
CA ASP A 152 4.62 4.53 -1.51
C ASP A 152 4.22 3.17 -2.09
N ALA A 153 4.84 2.79 -3.22
CA ALA A 153 4.65 1.48 -3.84
C ALA A 153 5.26 0.35 -2.99
N LEU A 154 6.44 0.58 -2.42
CA LEU A 154 7.09 -0.35 -1.50
C LEU A 154 6.23 -0.55 -0.25
N ALA A 155 5.71 0.53 0.33
CA ALA A 155 4.82 0.48 1.49
C ALA A 155 3.56 -0.37 1.21
N LEU A 156 2.94 -0.19 0.04
CA LEU A 156 1.79 -1.02 -0.38
C LEU A 156 2.16 -2.50 -0.52
N VAL A 157 3.31 -2.82 -1.14
CA VAL A 157 3.75 -4.22 -1.30
C VAL A 157 4.08 -4.88 0.04
N MET A 158 4.65 -4.15 0.99
CA MET A 158 5.02 -4.70 2.30
C MET A 158 3.83 -4.93 3.22
N MET A 159 2.80 -4.08 3.15
CA MET A 159 1.75 -4.03 4.16
C MET A 159 0.39 -4.51 3.68
N LYS A 160 0.19 -4.68 2.36
CA LYS A 160 -1.11 -4.98 1.78
C LYS A 160 -1.06 -6.13 0.79
N SER A 161 -2.24 -6.71 0.57
CA SER A 161 -2.46 -7.71 -0.46
C SER A 161 -2.38 -7.09 -1.86
N ALA A 162 -2.15 -7.91 -2.88
CA ALA A 162 -1.84 -7.42 -4.22
C ALA A 162 -2.97 -6.59 -4.87
N ASP A 163 -4.21 -6.90 -4.52
CA ASP A 163 -5.46 -6.20 -4.85
C ASP A 163 -5.57 -4.78 -4.24
N SER A 164 -4.76 -4.47 -3.23
CA SER A 164 -4.65 -3.11 -2.70
C SER A 164 -3.70 -2.22 -3.51
N PHE A 165 -2.94 -2.79 -4.46
CA PHE A 165 -2.01 -2.05 -5.31
C PHE A 165 -2.75 -1.39 -6.47
N LYS A 166 -3.24 -0.16 -6.28
CA LYS A 166 -4.05 0.57 -7.27
C LYS A 166 -3.70 2.06 -7.35
N PRO A 167 -3.85 2.69 -8.53
CA PRO A 167 -3.61 4.11 -8.69
C PRO A 167 -4.74 4.93 -8.04
N CYS A 168 -4.43 6.09 -7.48
CA CYS A 168 -5.43 6.91 -6.77
C CYS A 168 -6.62 7.35 -7.65
N VAL A 169 -6.42 7.47 -8.96
CA VAL A 169 -7.49 7.76 -9.92
C VAL A 169 -8.57 6.67 -10.01
N ALA A 170 -8.27 5.44 -9.59
CA ALA A 170 -9.26 4.36 -9.50
C ALA A 170 -10.20 4.52 -8.30
N LEU A 171 -9.73 5.17 -7.22
CA LEU A 171 -10.53 5.38 -6.01
C LEU A 171 -11.57 6.48 -6.19
N HIS A 172 -11.20 7.57 -6.85
CA HIS A 172 -12.13 8.68 -7.11
C HIS A 172 -13.34 8.27 -7.96
N ARG A 173 -13.20 7.27 -8.85
CA ARG A 173 -14.31 6.76 -9.67
C ARG A 173 -15.24 5.82 -8.93
N SER A 174 -14.71 5.00 -8.02
CA SER A 174 -15.48 3.96 -7.32
C SER A 174 -16.23 4.50 -6.09
N SER A 175 -15.76 5.58 -5.47
CA SER A 175 -16.50 6.29 -4.42
C SER A 175 -16.03 7.75 -4.32
N PRO A 176 -16.78 8.72 -4.88
CA PRO A 176 -16.40 10.14 -4.81
C PRO A 176 -16.33 10.69 -3.38
N ASN A 177 -16.91 9.97 -2.41
CA ASN A 177 -16.89 10.29 -0.98
C ASN A 177 -15.70 9.68 -0.22
N VAL A 178 -14.85 8.87 -0.87
CA VAL A 178 -13.65 8.30 -0.26
C VAL A 178 -12.48 9.24 -0.47
N ALA A 179 -11.80 9.61 0.62
CA ALA A 179 -10.57 10.38 0.55
C ALA A 179 -9.38 9.42 0.29
N PRO A 180 -8.74 9.45 -0.89
CA PRO A 180 -7.58 8.61 -1.14
C PRO A 180 -6.40 9.09 -0.28
N TYR A 181 -5.69 8.14 0.30
CA TYR A 181 -4.45 8.38 1.00
C TYR A 181 -3.29 7.81 0.18
N VAL A 182 -2.35 8.67 -0.21
CA VAL A 182 -1.08 8.23 -0.81
C VAL A 182 -0.17 7.81 0.34
N TYR A 183 0.48 6.63 0.22
CA TYR A 183 1.38 6.14 1.26
C TYR A 183 2.62 7.02 1.45
#